data_AF-A0A812L556-F1
#
_entry.id   AF-A0A812L556-F1
#
_cell.length_a   1.000
_cell.length_b   1.000
_cell.length_c   1.000
_cell.angle_alpha   90.00
_cell.angle_beta   90.00
_cell.angle_gamma   90.00
#
_symmetry.space_group_name_H-M   'P 1'
#
loop_
_entity.id
_entity.type
_entity.pdbx_description
1 polymer ?
#
loop_
_entity_poly.entity_id
_entity_poly.type
_entity_poly.pdbx_seq_one_letter_code
_entity_poly.pdbx_strand_id
1 'polypeptide(L)'
;MSWALLKNPSGVDCHVFVTHCWAEGIYEFIDRLEYSWPAGAEAAYVCFLSNPQNLDISSLIASPSSSPFALALRSASAMLVLPNATVSIYTRLWCVYEAFLAYTWGTVIKTAALGHDGLWRDILRAMSLFILGTGGIWMMWLLSEGSWLTHYKLFLLGPVTVAAPVIGICANKFFLRWPVVLQETYFAMIIILIGMFMTEIFTNGVLYAENRFVAAWNSLYWLFCLLMCGVFAADWARFKDTRRRSEMLQNKFTGRLLEAQCSADADRASIHHEVFESGKLHEVEVAVNTLLRVNLLTPELLRAAALVGEIGDNSTCPRATG
;
A
#
# COMPACT_ATOMS: atom_id res chain seq x y z
N MET A 1 -9.44 -6.30 33.22
CA MET A 1 -8.52 -7.27 32.58
C MET A 1 -8.58 -7.05 31.08
N SER A 2 -7.45 -7.05 30.37
CA SER A 2 -7.41 -6.84 28.92
C SER A 2 -7.57 -8.14 28.13
N TRP A 3 -7.87 -8.04 26.84
CA TRP A 3 -7.99 -9.21 25.95
C TRP A 3 -6.66 -9.97 25.83
N ALA A 4 -5.53 -9.25 25.73
CA ALA A 4 -4.22 -9.86 25.56
C ALA A 4 -3.85 -10.75 26.75
N LEU A 5 -4.14 -10.29 27.97
CA LEU A 5 -3.90 -11.06 29.19
C LEU A 5 -4.87 -12.24 29.34
N LEU A 6 -6.12 -12.10 28.88
CA LEU A 6 -7.08 -13.21 28.83
C LEU A 6 -6.61 -14.34 27.91
N LYS A 7 -5.99 -14.00 26.78
CA LYS A 7 -5.46 -14.98 25.83
C LYS A 7 -4.10 -15.53 26.19
N ASN A 8 -3.26 -14.71 26.83
CA ASN A 8 -1.92 -15.08 27.24
C ASN A 8 -1.71 -14.78 28.73
N PRO A 9 -2.20 -15.64 29.64
CA PRO A 9 -2.14 -15.39 31.08
C PRO A 9 -0.72 -15.24 31.63
N SER A 10 0.26 -15.86 30.98
CA SER A 10 1.69 -15.76 31.34
C SER A 10 2.40 -14.56 30.70
N GLY A 11 1.70 -13.76 29.89
CA GLY A 11 2.31 -12.75 29.03
C GLY A 11 3.01 -13.33 27.80
N VAL A 12 3.41 -12.46 26.88
CA VAL A 12 4.21 -12.76 25.69
C VAL A 12 5.19 -11.60 25.48
N ASP A 13 6.40 -11.91 25.02
CA ASP A 13 7.38 -10.88 24.69
C ASP A 13 6.90 -10.00 23.53
N CYS A 14 6.98 -8.69 23.72
CA CYS A 14 6.55 -7.71 22.73
C CYS A 14 7.63 -7.54 21.67
N HIS A 15 7.44 -8.11 20.48
CA HIS A 15 8.38 -7.93 19.37
C HIS A 15 8.16 -6.60 18.64
N VAL A 16 6.89 -6.22 18.47
CA VAL A 16 6.46 -5.06 17.67
C VAL A 16 5.53 -4.18 18.49
N PHE A 17 5.83 -2.89 18.58
CA PHE A 17 4.91 -1.90 19.12
C PHE A 17 4.07 -1.28 18.01
N VAL A 18 2.75 -1.38 18.09
CA VAL A 18 1.84 -0.81 17.08
C VAL A 18 1.29 0.53 17.56
N THR A 19 1.66 1.63 16.89
CA THR A 19 0.99 2.91 17.07
C THR A 19 -0.08 3.11 16.00
N HIS A 20 -1.23 3.64 16.40
CA HIS A 20 -2.39 3.86 15.54
C HIS A 20 -3.33 4.88 16.20
N CYS A 21 -4.32 5.42 15.47
CA CYS A 21 -5.30 6.31 16.06
C CYS A 21 -6.70 5.73 15.87
N TRP A 22 -7.48 5.59 16.94
CA TRP A 22 -8.77 4.86 17.02
C TRP A 22 -9.89 5.27 16.04
N ALA A 23 -9.61 6.13 15.07
CA ALA A 23 -10.48 6.53 13.98
C ALA A 23 -10.48 5.55 12.79
N GLU A 24 -9.66 4.47 12.79
CA GLU A 24 -9.73 3.45 11.74
C GLU A 24 -10.81 2.39 11.99
N GLY A 25 -11.26 1.77 10.89
CA GLY A 25 -12.05 0.53 10.96
C GLY A 25 -11.17 -0.68 11.26
N ILE A 26 -11.71 -1.67 11.97
CA ILE A 26 -10.95 -2.87 12.37
C ILE A 26 -10.40 -3.67 11.18
N TYR A 27 -11.12 -3.72 10.04
CA TYR A 27 -10.63 -4.39 8.84
C TYR A 27 -9.42 -3.67 8.23
N GLU A 28 -9.47 -2.33 8.16
CA GLU A 28 -8.33 -1.54 7.70
C GLU A 28 -7.11 -1.74 8.61
N PHE A 29 -7.33 -1.79 9.92
CA PHE A 29 -6.29 -2.06 10.90
C PHE A 29 -5.62 -3.42 10.65
N ILE A 30 -6.43 -4.49 10.56
CA ILE A 30 -5.93 -5.87 10.38
C ILE A 30 -5.18 -6.00 9.06
N ASP A 31 -5.77 -5.55 7.94
CA ASP A 31 -5.15 -5.67 6.61
C ASP A 31 -3.76 -5.02 6.57
N ARG A 32 -3.62 -3.85 7.21
CA ARG A 32 -2.33 -3.12 7.28
C ARG A 32 -1.34 -3.81 8.20
N LEU A 33 -1.81 -4.29 9.36
CA LEU A 33 -0.97 -4.96 10.34
C LEU A 33 -0.40 -6.25 9.77
N GLU A 34 -1.26 -7.11 9.19
CA GLU A 34 -0.86 -8.39 8.60
C GLU A 34 0.10 -8.18 7.42
N TYR A 35 -0.20 -7.22 6.54
CA TYR A 35 0.66 -6.96 5.40
C TYR A 35 2.05 -6.42 5.80
N SER A 36 2.09 -5.55 6.81
CA SER A 36 3.33 -4.92 7.25
C SER A 36 4.02 -5.67 8.37
N TRP A 37 3.56 -6.89 8.68
CA TRP A 37 4.06 -7.69 9.79
C TRP A 37 5.56 -7.95 9.62
N PRO A 38 6.40 -7.56 10.60
CA PRO A 38 7.83 -7.80 10.52
C PRO A 38 8.15 -9.31 10.48
N ALA A 39 9.06 -9.69 9.58
CA ALA A 39 9.50 -11.08 9.48
C ALA A 39 10.08 -11.56 10.82
N GLY A 40 9.63 -12.73 11.29
CA GLY A 40 10.07 -13.32 12.55
C GLY A 40 9.42 -12.74 13.82
N ALA A 41 8.57 -11.71 13.71
CA ALA A 41 7.79 -11.25 14.87
C ALA A 41 6.67 -12.24 15.19
N GLU A 42 6.49 -12.59 16.46
CA GLU A 42 5.42 -13.50 16.91
C GLU A 42 4.28 -12.77 17.62
N ALA A 43 4.55 -11.57 18.13
CA ALA A 43 3.60 -10.83 18.94
C ALA A 43 3.78 -9.32 18.78
N ALA A 44 2.67 -8.60 18.87
CA ALA A 44 2.65 -7.15 18.85
C ALA A 44 1.85 -6.60 20.02
N TYR A 45 2.30 -5.48 20.57
CA TYR A 45 1.50 -4.68 21.48
C TYR A 45 0.56 -3.77 20.69
N VAL A 46 -0.74 -3.92 20.91
CA VAL A 46 -1.80 -3.10 20.31
C VAL A 46 -2.67 -2.55 21.44
N CYS A 47 -2.77 -1.23 21.58
CA CYS A 47 -3.25 -0.63 22.82
C CYS A 47 -4.67 -1.03 23.24
N PHE A 48 -5.61 -1.21 22.29
CA PHE A 48 -6.99 -1.62 22.57
C PHE A 48 -7.15 -3.11 22.87
N LEU A 49 -6.12 -3.93 22.59
CA LEU A 49 -6.09 -5.35 22.96
C LEU A 49 -5.30 -5.57 24.26
N SER A 50 -4.23 -4.80 24.45
CA SER A 50 -3.28 -4.94 25.56
C SER A 50 -3.76 -4.31 26.86
N ASN A 51 -4.55 -3.23 26.79
CA ASN A 51 -5.03 -2.51 27.97
C ASN A 51 -6.54 -2.68 28.13
N PRO A 52 -7.08 -2.58 29.36
CA PRO A 52 -8.52 -2.56 29.60
C PRO A 52 -9.11 -1.19 29.22
N GLN A 53 -8.96 -0.78 27.95
CA GLN A 53 -9.30 0.54 27.42
C GLN A 53 -10.79 0.93 27.56
N ASN A 54 -11.65 -0.05 27.79
CA ASN A 54 -13.06 0.14 28.07
C ASN A 54 -13.36 0.42 29.55
N LEU A 55 -12.34 0.45 30.41
CA LEU A 55 -12.41 0.80 31.83
C LEU A 55 -11.64 2.11 32.09
N ASP A 56 -11.68 2.58 33.34
CA ASP A 56 -10.83 3.67 33.78
C ASP A 56 -9.36 3.21 33.83
N ILE A 57 -8.55 3.79 32.94
CA ILE A 57 -7.10 3.55 32.85
C ILE A 57 -6.28 4.76 33.31
N SER A 58 -6.88 5.79 33.90
CA SER A 58 -6.17 7.02 34.28
C SER A 58 -4.97 6.75 35.18
N SER A 59 -5.07 5.76 36.07
CA SER A 59 -3.94 5.34 36.92
C SER A 59 -2.80 4.66 36.14
N LEU A 60 -3.11 3.93 35.06
CA LEU A 60 -2.12 3.26 34.20
C LEU A 60 -1.33 4.26 33.35
N ILE A 61 -1.90 5.43 33.07
CA ILE A 61 -1.33 6.43 32.17
C ILE A 61 -0.91 7.72 32.88
N ALA A 62 -1.02 7.75 34.20
CA ALA A 62 -0.74 8.93 35.02
C ALA A 62 0.69 9.47 34.81
N SER A 63 1.65 8.59 34.56
CA SER A 63 3.02 8.94 34.16
C SER A 63 3.28 8.37 32.76
N PRO A 64 3.35 9.21 31.71
CA PRO A 64 3.55 8.77 30.33
C PRO A 64 4.76 7.85 30.15
N SER A 65 5.90 8.20 30.74
CA SER A 65 7.16 7.43 30.63
C SER A 65 7.15 6.06 31.32
N SER A 66 6.27 5.86 32.31
CA SER A 66 6.09 4.57 33.02
C SER A 66 4.80 3.85 32.64
N SER A 67 4.04 4.41 31.70
CA SER A 67 2.80 3.83 31.20
C SER A 67 3.05 2.48 30.49
N PRO A 68 2.03 1.60 30.38
CA PRO A 68 2.17 0.35 29.63
C PRO A 68 2.56 0.57 28.17
N PHE A 69 2.24 1.73 27.58
CA PHE A 69 2.68 2.10 26.23
C PHE A 69 4.21 2.25 26.17
N ALA A 70 4.78 3.04 27.07
CA ALA A 70 6.22 3.28 27.14
C ALA A 70 7.00 1.99 27.45
N LEU A 71 6.50 1.17 28.38
CA LEU A 71 7.13 -0.10 28.74
C LEU A 71 7.11 -1.12 27.59
N ALA A 72 5.98 -1.23 26.89
CA ALA A 72 5.87 -2.11 25.73
C ALA A 72 6.77 -1.65 24.58
N LEU A 73 6.78 -0.33 24.29
CA LEU A 73 7.63 0.24 23.25
C LEU A 73 9.11 0.04 23.55
N ARG A 74 9.53 0.21 24.81
CA ARG A 74 10.91 -0.01 25.23
C ARG A 74 11.39 -1.45 25.05
N SER A 75 10.46 -2.39 25.16
CA SER A 75 10.73 -3.83 25.00
C SER A 75 10.67 -4.27 23.53
N ALA A 76 10.02 -3.48 22.67
CA ALA A 76 9.85 -3.82 21.26
C ALA A 76 11.13 -3.62 20.45
N SER A 77 11.37 -4.53 19.50
CA SER A 77 12.47 -4.42 18.54
C SER A 77 12.21 -3.37 17.47
N ALA A 78 10.93 -3.10 17.17
CA ALA A 78 10.49 -2.12 16.20
C ALA A 78 9.13 -1.54 16.57
N MET A 79 8.91 -0.30 16.13
CA MET A 79 7.64 0.39 16.16
C MET A 79 7.03 0.38 14.75
N LEU A 80 5.83 -0.19 14.63
CA LEU A 80 5.05 -0.18 13.40
C LEU A 80 3.96 0.89 13.51
N VAL A 81 4.04 1.86 12.61
CA VAL A 81 3.13 3.00 12.52
C VAL A 81 2.01 2.64 11.54
N LEU A 82 0.75 2.60 12.00
CA LEU A 82 -0.41 2.28 11.17
C LEU A 82 -1.20 3.56 10.83
N PRO A 83 -1.00 4.17 9.64
CA PRO A 83 -1.88 5.22 9.17
C PRO A 83 -3.30 4.70 8.97
N ASN A 84 -4.26 5.60 8.84
CA ASN A 84 -5.60 5.28 8.36
C ASN A 84 -6.13 6.30 7.35
N ALA A 85 -7.31 6.01 6.78
CA ALA A 85 -7.94 6.85 5.78
C ALA A 85 -8.71 8.06 6.36
N THR A 86 -8.86 8.14 7.68
CA THR A 86 -9.76 9.11 8.34
C THR A 86 -9.01 10.33 8.86
N VAL A 87 -7.88 10.12 9.55
CA VAL A 87 -7.14 11.19 10.20
C VAL A 87 -5.65 10.84 10.31
N SER A 88 -4.80 11.87 10.28
CA SER A 88 -3.38 11.69 10.61
C SER A 88 -3.24 11.21 12.05
N ILE A 89 -2.53 10.10 12.26
CA ILE A 89 -2.17 9.63 13.60
C ILE A 89 -1.38 10.68 14.38
N TYR A 90 -0.61 11.53 13.69
CA TYR A 90 0.24 12.55 14.33
C TYR A 90 -0.56 13.74 14.85
N THR A 91 -1.85 13.82 14.54
CA THR A 91 -2.76 14.74 15.23
C THR A 91 -3.15 14.25 16.63
N ARG A 92 -2.72 13.04 17.03
CA ARG A 92 -2.97 12.47 18.36
C ARG A 92 -1.70 12.54 19.19
N LEU A 93 -1.78 13.20 20.34
CA LEU A 93 -0.63 13.49 21.19
C LEU A 93 0.07 12.22 21.69
N TRP A 94 -0.69 11.17 22.04
CA TRP A 94 -0.11 9.89 22.45
C TRP A 94 0.70 9.22 21.33
N CYS A 95 0.21 9.19 20.09
CA CYS A 95 0.95 8.63 18.95
C CYS A 95 2.25 9.40 18.67
N VAL A 96 2.19 10.72 18.83
CA VAL A 96 3.35 11.60 18.72
C VAL A 96 4.36 11.36 19.83
N TYR A 97 3.89 11.18 21.06
CA TYR A 97 4.74 10.87 22.21
C TYR A 97 5.39 9.47 22.09
N GLU A 98 4.68 8.49 21.55
CA GLU A 98 5.25 7.17 21.22
C GLU A 98 6.37 7.30 20.18
N ALA A 99 6.18 8.12 19.14
CA ALA A 99 7.22 8.38 18.16
C ALA A 99 8.44 9.10 18.78
N PHE A 100 8.19 10.03 19.70
CA PHE A 100 9.24 10.70 20.50
C PHE A 100 10.06 9.70 21.31
N LEU A 101 9.41 8.77 22.01
CA LEU A 101 10.08 7.74 22.81
C LEU A 101 10.89 6.79 21.92
N ALA A 102 10.29 6.30 20.84
CA ALA A 102 10.95 5.41 19.89
C ALA A 102 12.20 6.06 19.28
N TYR A 103 12.10 7.32 18.87
CA TYR A 103 13.25 8.09 18.42
C TYR A 103 14.32 8.20 19.50
N THR A 104 13.93 8.61 20.71
CA THR A 104 14.84 8.83 21.83
C THR A 104 15.58 7.56 22.25
N TRP A 105 14.95 6.40 22.11
CA TRP A 105 15.53 5.09 22.42
C TRP A 105 16.19 4.40 21.22
N GLY A 106 16.22 5.04 20.05
CA GLY A 106 16.81 4.46 18.84
C GLY A 106 16.05 3.24 18.31
N THR A 107 14.75 3.14 18.63
CA THR A 107 13.87 2.08 18.11
C THR A 107 13.62 2.30 16.63
N VAL A 108 13.65 1.22 15.83
CA VAL A 108 13.32 1.30 14.40
C VAL A 108 11.84 1.65 14.24
N ILE A 109 11.53 2.72 13.52
CA ILE A 109 10.16 3.14 13.23
C ILE A 109 9.85 2.88 11.76
N LYS A 110 8.82 2.10 11.48
CA LYS A 110 8.38 1.78 10.11
C LYS A 110 6.92 2.20 9.94
N THR A 111 6.63 2.96 8.88
CA THR A 111 5.24 3.15 8.46
C THR A 111 4.76 1.90 7.72
N ALA A 112 3.62 1.38 8.16
CA ALA A 112 2.93 0.26 7.53
C ALA A 112 2.62 0.62 6.07
N ALA A 113 3.05 -0.25 5.17
CA ALA A 113 2.72 -0.16 3.76
C ALA A 113 1.33 -0.75 3.52
N LEU A 114 0.77 -0.47 2.34
CA LEU A 114 -0.45 -1.12 1.89
C LEU A 114 -0.12 -2.36 1.07
N GLY A 115 -0.92 -3.39 1.30
CA GLY A 115 -0.81 -4.67 0.62
C GLY A 115 -1.06 -4.56 -0.87
N HIS A 116 0.00 -4.66 -1.68
CA HIS A 116 -0.12 -4.73 -3.14
C HIS A 116 0.19 -6.13 -3.72
N ASP A 117 0.45 -7.11 -2.85
CA ASP A 117 1.01 -8.41 -3.24
C ASP A 117 0.08 -9.33 -4.03
N GLY A 118 -1.23 -9.03 -4.03
CA GLY A 118 -2.19 -9.77 -4.84
C GLY A 118 -2.15 -9.40 -6.33
N LEU A 119 -1.84 -8.14 -6.66
CA LEU A 119 -2.03 -7.65 -8.02
C LEU A 119 -1.11 -8.33 -9.01
N TRP A 120 0.18 -8.47 -8.69
CA TRP A 120 1.11 -9.15 -9.59
C TRP A 120 0.77 -10.62 -9.75
N ARG A 121 0.27 -11.28 -8.70
CA ARG A 121 -0.22 -12.65 -8.81
C ARG A 121 -1.44 -12.73 -9.72
N ASP A 122 -2.36 -11.78 -9.62
CA ASP A 122 -3.56 -11.73 -10.45
C ASP A 122 -3.23 -11.36 -11.91
N ILE A 123 -2.29 -10.43 -12.15
CA ILE A 123 -1.74 -10.12 -13.47
C ILE A 123 -1.06 -11.36 -14.05
N LEU A 124 -0.17 -12.01 -13.30
CA LEU A 124 0.55 -13.20 -13.76
C LEU A 124 -0.43 -14.35 -14.04
N ARG A 125 -1.47 -14.53 -13.23
CA ARG A 125 -2.54 -15.51 -13.49
C ARG A 125 -3.29 -15.16 -14.78
N ALA A 126 -3.70 -13.91 -14.96
CA ALA A 126 -4.39 -13.47 -16.18
C ALA A 126 -3.51 -13.66 -17.43
N MET A 127 -2.23 -13.27 -17.35
CA MET A 127 -1.26 -13.46 -18.42
C MET A 127 -1.00 -14.95 -18.71
N SER A 128 -0.87 -15.79 -17.68
CA SER A 128 -0.65 -17.23 -17.84
C SER A 128 -1.84 -17.91 -18.53
N LEU A 129 -3.07 -17.57 -18.10
CA LEU A 129 -4.29 -18.06 -18.72
C LEU A 129 -4.38 -17.63 -20.19
N PHE A 130 -3.99 -16.39 -20.50
CA PHE A 130 -3.95 -15.89 -21.87
C PHE A 130 -2.90 -16.60 -22.73
N ILE A 131 -1.68 -16.78 -22.24
CA ILE A 131 -0.60 -17.48 -22.96
C ILE A 131 -1.00 -18.94 -23.24
N LEU A 132 -1.58 -19.63 -22.25
CA LEU A 132 -2.05 -21.01 -22.43
C LEU A 132 -3.21 -21.09 -23.43
N GLY A 133 -4.19 -20.18 -23.34
CA GLY A 133 -5.30 -20.11 -24.29
C GLY A 133 -4.83 -19.82 -25.71
N THR A 134 -3.93 -18.85 -25.86
CA THR A 134 -3.39 -18.47 -27.16
C THR A 134 -2.49 -19.56 -27.76
N GLY A 135 -1.60 -20.15 -26.96
CA GLY A 135 -0.73 -21.24 -27.38
C GLY A 135 -1.48 -22.50 -27.79
N GLY A 136 -2.54 -22.87 -27.07
CA GLY A 136 -3.38 -24.02 -27.42
C GLY A 136 -4.09 -23.86 -28.77
N ILE A 137 -4.58 -22.66 -29.04
CA ILE A 137 -5.24 -22.34 -30.31
C ILE A 137 -4.21 -22.26 -31.45
N TRP A 138 -3.03 -21.72 -31.20
CA TRP A 138 -1.92 -21.71 -32.18
C TRP A 138 -1.47 -23.14 -32.55
N MET A 139 -1.40 -24.04 -31.56
CA MET A 139 -1.14 -25.47 -31.77
C MET A 139 -2.24 -26.15 -32.59
N MET A 140 -3.52 -25.92 -32.27
CA MET A 140 -4.63 -26.47 -33.06
C MET A 140 -4.61 -25.99 -34.52
N TRP A 141 -4.15 -24.75 -34.74
CA TRP A 141 -4.00 -24.18 -36.08
C TRP A 141 -2.84 -24.79 -36.87
N LEU A 142 -1.67 -24.98 -36.25
CA LEU A 142 -0.53 -25.68 -36.87
C LEU A 142 -0.89 -27.09 -37.33
N LEU A 143 -1.85 -27.72 -36.65
CA LEU A 143 -2.36 -29.05 -36.96
C LEU A 143 -3.50 -29.04 -37.99
N SER A 144 -3.97 -27.86 -38.45
CA SER A 144 -5.07 -27.73 -39.41
C SER A 144 -4.57 -27.63 -40.86
N GLU A 145 -5.15 -28.41 -41.77
CA GLU A 145 -4.78 -28.48 -43.20
C GLU A 145 -5.33 -27.29 -44.04
N GLY A 146 -5.09 -26.05 -43.60
CA GLY A 146 -5.59 -24.86 -44.31
C GLY A 146 -4.68 -24.38 -45.45
N SER A 147 -5.23 -23.57 -46.38
CA SER A 147 -4.45 -22.98 -47.47
C SER A 147 -3.45 -21.90 -46.99
N TRP A 148 -2.30 -21.78 -47.67
CA TRP A 148 -1.18 -20.90 -47.27
C TRP A 148 -1.56 -19.41 -47.14
N LEU A 149 -2.56 -18.94 -47.89
CA LEU A 149 -2.97 -17.53 -47.88
C LEU A 149 -3.69 -17.15 -46.57
N THR A 150 -4.45 -18.10 -46.02
CA THR A 150 -5.06 -17.99 -44.69
C THR A 150 -3.97 -17.95 -43.62
N HIS A 151 -2.86 -18.64 -43.86
CA HIS A 151 -1.74 -18.68 -42.92
C HIS A 151 -0.95 -17.35 -42.87
N TYR A 152 -0.74 -16.70 -44.01
CA TYR A 152 0.02 -15.45 -44.10
C TYR A 152 -0.68 -14.25 -43.43
N LYS A 153 -2.00 -14.08 -43.61
CA LYS A 153 -2.75 -12.97 -43.01
C LYS A 153 -2.79 -13.05 -41.48
N LEU A 154 -2.93 -14.27 -40.93
CA LEU A 154 -2.92 -14.52 -39.49
C LEU A 154 -1.51 -14.34 -38.88
N PHE A 155 -0.46 -14.72 -39.61
CA PHE A 155 0.93 -14.54 -39.17
C PHE A 155 1.33 -13.06 -39.01
N LEU A 156 0.77 -12.16 -39.82
CA LEU A 156 1.01 -10.71 -39.68
C LEU A 156 0.19 -10.05 -38.55
N LEU A 157 -1.01 -10.56 -38.26
CA LEU A 157 -1.88 -10.04 -37.19
C LEU A 157 -1.47 -10.50 -35.78
N GLY A 158 -0.88 -11.70 -35.65
CA GLY A 158 -0.43 -12.25 -34.36
C GLY A 158 0.60 -11.37 -33.62
N PRO A 159 1.69 -10.91 -34.26
CA PRO A 159 2.68 -10.04 -33.63
C PRO A 159 2.10 -8.68 -33.24
N VAL A 160 1.20 -8.10 -34.03
CA VAL A 160 0.59 -6.79 -33.75
C VAL A 160 -0.35 -6.87 -32.54
N THR A 161 -1.13 -7.94 -32.44
CA THR A 161 -2.05 -8.18 -31.31
C THR A 161 -1.33 -8.53 -30.01
N VAL A 162 -0.11 -9.09 -30.07
CA VAL A 162 0.72 -9.34 -28.87
C VAL A 162 1.60 -8.15 -28.51
N ALA A 163 2.15 -7.43 -29.50
CA ALA A 163 3.04 -6.30 -29.26
C ALA A 163 2.30 -5.06 -28.72
N ALA A 164 1.07 -4.79 -29.15
CA ALA A 164 0.32 -3.61 -28.72
C ALA A 164 0.00 -3.61 -27.20
N PRO A 165 -0.48 -4.72 -26.59
CA PRO A 165 -0.63 -4.79 -25.13
C PRO A 165 0.69 -4.64 -24.38
N VAL A 166 1.78 -5.26 -24.86
CA VAL A 166 3.11 -5.18 -24.22
C VAL A 166 3.65 -3.75 -24.27
N ILE A 167 3.55 -3.08 -25.42
CA ILE A 167 3.93 -1.67 -25.56
C ILE A 167 3.05 -0.78 -24.68
N GLY A 168 1.73 -1.05 -24.60
CA GLY A 168 0.81 -0.34 -23.70
C GLY A 168 1.20 -0.50 -22.23
N ILE A 169 1.56 -1.71 -21.78
CA ILE A 169 2.03 -1.99 -20.41
C ILE A 169 3.35 -1.28 -20.13
N CYS A 170 4.31 -1.33 -21.07
CA CYS A 170 5.61 -0.67 -20.93
C CYS A 170 5.49 0.85 -20.94
N ALA A 171 4.63 1.41 -21.79
CA ALA A 171 4.32 2.83 -21.83
C ALA A 171 3.63 3.29 -20.54
N ASN A 172 2.69 2.49 -20.00
CA ASN A 172 2.01 2.80 -18.74
C ASN A 172 3.01 2.97 -17.57
N LYS A 173 4.04 2.11 -17.47
CA LYS A 173 5.13 2.28 -16.47
C LYS A 173 5.94 3.56 -16.67
N PHE A 174 6.12 4.01 -17.92
CA PHE A 174 6.85 5.24 -18.23
C PHE A 174 6.01 6.50 -17.92
N PHE A 175 4.69 6.43 -18.14
CA PHE A 175 3.75 7.54 -17.94
C PHE A 175 3.16 7.62 -16.53
N LEU A 176 3.28 6.57 -15.69
CA LEU A 176 2.86 6.52 -14.28
C LEU A 176 3.47 7.60 -13.37
N ARG A 177 4.44 8.39 -13.86
CA ARG A 177 4.89 9.62 -13.19
C ARG A 177 3.94 10.82 -13.35
N TRP A 178 2.94 10.78 -14.24
CA TRP A 178 2.09 11.93 -14.60
C TRP A 178 0.61 11.68 -14.24
N PRO A 179 0.16 12.12 -13.06
CA PRO A 179 -1.10 11.67 -12.46
C PRO A 179 -2.39 12.23 -13.08
N VAL A 180 -2.34 13.26 -13.93
CA VAL A 180 -3.55 13.91 -14.48
C VAL A 180 -3.83 13.49 -15.93
N VAL A 181 -2.79 13.30 -16.75
CA VAL A 181 -2.94 12.89 -18.16
C VAL A 181 -3.40 11.43 -18.29
N LEU A 182 -3.15 10.60 -17.27
CA LEU A 182 -3.52 9.18 -17.26
C LEU A 182 -5.02 8.92 -17.17
N GLN A 183 -5.82 9.82 -16.58
CA GLN A 183 -7.26 9.61 -16.44
C GLN A 183 -7.98 9.73 -17.80
N GLU A 184 -7.63 10.76 -18.57
CA GLU A 184 -8.16 10.99 -19.91
C GLU A 184 -7.62 9.94 -20.91
N THR A 185 -6.35 9.57 -20.80
CA THR A 185 -5.76 8.54 -21.68
C THR A 185 -6.26 7.14 -21.36
N TYR A 186 -6.57 6.80 -20.11
CA TYR A 186 -7.17 5.50 -19.76
C TYR A 186 -8.61 5.37 -20.26
N PHE A 187 -9.43 6.41 -20.08
CA PHE A 187 -10.78 6.45 -20.65
C PHE A 187 -10.73 6.42 -22.18
N ALA A 188 -9.83 7.20 -22.79
CA ALA A 188 -9.60 7.17 -24.23
C ALA A 188 -9.14 5.80 -24.69
N MET A 189 -8.28 5.10 -23.94
CA MET A 189 -7.83 3.75 -24.29
C MET A 189 -8.95 2.73 -24.22
N ILE A 190 -9.82 2.79 -23.20
CA ILE A 190 -11.03 1.95 -23.13
C ILE A 190 -11.96 2.25 -24.31
N ILE A 191 -12.21 3.52 -24.60
CA ILE A 191 -13.07 3.94 -25.72
C ILE A 191 -12.49 3.50 -27.06
N ILE A 192 -11.17 3.61 -27.24
CA ILE A 192 -10.46 3.15 -28.44
C ILE A 192 -10.54 1.63 -28.54
N LEU A 193 -10.33 0.88 -27.45
CA LEU A 193 -10.47 -0.58 -27.44
C LEU A 193 -11.90 -1.01 -27.77
N ILE A 194 -12.92 -0.36 -27.20
CA ILE A 194 -14.32 -0.61 -27.55
C ILE A 194 -14.59 -0.24 -29.02
N GLY A 195 -14.08 0.89 -29.51
CA GLY A 195 -14.22 1.31 -30.89
C GLY A 195 -13.57 0.34 -31.86
N MET A 196 -12.38 -0.16 -31.53
CA MET A 196 -11.67 -1.20 -32.29
C MET A 196 -12.46 -2.51 -32.26
N PHE A 197 -13.03 -2.92 -31.12
CA PHE A 197 -13.87 -4.11 -31.02
C PHE A 197 -15.11 -4.03 -31.90
N MET A 198 -15.80 -2.89 -31.87
CA MET A 198 -17.02 -2.68 -32.66
C MET A 198 -16.72 -2.61 -34.16
N THR A 199 -15.64 -1.91 -34.53
CA THR A 199 -15.17 -1.85 -35.92
C THR A 199 -14.74 -3.21 -36.42
N GLU A 200 -14.09 -3.99 -35.55
CA GLU A 200 -13.67 -5.35 -35.86
C GLU A 200 -14.88 -6.25 -36.02
N ILE A 201 -15.82 -6.33 -35.06
CA ILE A 201 -17.09 -7.09 -35.22
C ILE A 201 -17.81 -6.72 -36.53
N PHE A 202 -17.83 -5.44 -36.90
CA PHE A 202 -18.53 -4.99 -38.09
C PHE A 202 -17.82 -5.41 -39.39
N THR A 203 -16.51 -5.20 -39.47
CA THR A 203 -15.69 -5.61 -40.64
C THR A 203 -15.62 -7.13 -40.77
N ASN A 204 -15.60 -7.82 -39.64
CA ASN A 204 -15.53 -9.26 -39.57
C ASN A 204 -16.90 -9.92 -39.74
N GLY A 205 -18.01 -9.36 -39.24
CA GLY A 205 -19.37 -9.90 -39.46
C GLY A 205 -19.69 -10.15 -40.94
N VAL A 206 -19.05 -9.40 -41.84
CA VAL A 206 -19.13 -9.57 -43.30
C VAL A 206 -18.22 -10.71 -43.83
N LEU A 207 -17.09 -11.01 -43.17
CA LEU A 207 -16.13 -12.07 -43.52
C LEU A 207 -16.33 -13.39 -42.73
N TYR A 208 -17.16 -13.37 -41.68
CA TYR A 208 -17.24 -14.41 -40.66
C TYR A 208 -18.11 -15.61 -41.00
N ALA A 209 -18.84 -15.55 -42.10
CA ALA A 209 -19.72 -16.66 -42.51
C ALA A 209 -18.94 -17.97 -42.75
N GLU A 210 -17.62 -17.91 -42.99
CA GLU A 210 -16.84 -19.08 -43.39
C GLU A 210 -15.82 -19.60 -42.35
N ASN A 211 -15.44 -18.83 -41.32
CA ASN A 211 -14.35 -19.26 -40.42
C ASN A 211 -14.64 -19.06 -38.91
N ARG A 212 -15.29 -20.06 -38.31
CA ARG A 212 -15.64 -20.09 -36.87
C ARG A 212 -14.43 -20.00 -35.93
N PHE A 213 -13.26 -20.41 -36.38
CA PHE A 213 -12.04 -20.43 -35.56
C PHE A 213 -11.54 -19.01 -35.25
N VAL A 214 -11.50 -18.15 -36.27
CA VAL A 214 -11.11 -16.75 -36.11
C VAL A 214 -12.05 -16.06 -35.10
N ALA A 215 -13.32 -16.51 -35.03
CA ALA A 215 -14.37 -15.95 -34.14
C ALA A 215 -14.03 -16.17 -32.70
N ALA A 216 -13.74 -17.42 -32.40
CA ALA A 216 -13.38 -17.84 -31.07
C ALA A 216 -12.10 -17.12 -30.64
N TRP A 217 -11.09 -17.03 -31.51
CA TRP A 217 -9.84 -16.33 -31.21
C TRP A 217 -10.04 -14.85 -30.91
N ASN A 218 -10.72 -14.12 -31.81
CA ASN A 218 -10.99 -12.70 -31.62
C ASN A 218 -11.82 -12.48 -30.34
N SER A 219 -12.85 -13.31 -30.10
CA SER A 219 -13.65 -13.21 -28.88
C SER A 219 -12.81 -13.41 -27.61
N LEU A 220 -11.88 -14.37 -27.61
CA LEU A 220 -10.98 -14.62 -26.47
C LEU A 220 -9.97 -13.48 -26.27
N TYR A 221 -9.42 -12.93 -27.35
CA TYR A 221 -8.55 -11.76 -27.30
C TYR A 221 -9.26 -10.57 -26.67
N TRP A 222 -10.49 -10.28 -27.10
CA TRP A 222 -11.28 -9.18 -26.57
C TRP A 222 -11.68 -9.39 -25.11
N LEU A 223 -12.03 -10.62 -24.71
CA LEU A 223 -12.25 -10.97 -23.31
C LEU A 223 -11.00 -10.70 -22.46
N PHE A 224 -9.82 -11.07 -22.96
CA PHE A 224 -8.56 -10.78 -22.27
C PHE A 224 -8.29 -9.28 -22.15
N CYS A 225 -8.51 -8.50 -23.22
CA CYS A 225 -8.38 -7.04 -23.16
C CYS A 225 -9.29 -6.44 -22.08
N LEU A 226 -10.56 -6.88 -22.01
CA LEU A 226 -11.51 -6.43 -20.99
C LEU A 226 -11.07 -6.80 -19.57
N LEU A 227 -10.57 -8.02 -19.36
CA LEU A 227 -10.02 -8.45 -18.07
C LEU A 227 -8.82 -7.60 -17.67
N MET A 228 -7.89 -7.34 -18.59
CA MET A 228 -6.74 -6.47 -18.32
C MET A 228 -7.16 -5.04 -18.00
N CYS A 229 -8.15 -4.48 -18.70
CA CYS A 229 -8.74 -3.19 -18.32
C CYS A 229 -9.24 -3.22 -16.88
N GLY A 230 -10.00 -4.25 -16.48
CA GLY A 230 -10.47 -4.41 -15.10
C GLY A 230 -9.34 -4.45 -14.07
N VAL A 231 -8.26 -5.19 -14.36
CA VAL A 231 -7.07 -5.27 -13.50
C VAL A 231 -6.40 -3.90 -13.35
N PHE A 232 -6.22 -3.15 -14.45
CA PHE A 232 -5.65 -1.80 -14.38
C PHE A 232 -6.56 -0.80 -13.68
N ALA A 233 -7.88 -0.88 -13.84
CA ALA A 233 -8.82 -0.04 -13.11
C ALA A 233 -8.73 -0.29 -11.60
N ALA A 234 -8.64 -1.57 -11.21
CA ALA A 234 -8.48 -1.96 -9.81
C ALA A 234 -7.14 -1.48 -9.24
N ASP A 235 -6.04 -1.63 -9.96
CA ASP A 235 -4.73 -1.12 -9.58
C ASP A 235 -4.75 0.41 -9.40
N TRP A 236 -5.34 1.13 -10.35
CA TRP A 236 -5.46 2.58 -10.28
C TRP A 236 -6.32 3.05 -9.09
N ALA A 237 -7.45 2.39 -8.84
CA ALA A 237 -8.29 2.70 -7.69
C ALA A 237 -7.52 2.50 -6.37
N ARG A 238 -6.74 1.41 -6.27
CA ARG A 238 -5.85 1.15 -5.13
C ARG A 238 -4.73 2.19 -5.02
N PHE A 239 -4.11 2.58 -6.13
CA PHE A 239 -3.08 3.63 -6.14
C PHE A 239 -3.65 4.98 -5.64
N LYS A 240 -4.84 5.37 -6.12
CA LYS A 240 -5.54 6.57 -5.64
C LYS A 240 -5.83 6.51 -4.15
N ASP A 241 -6.28 5.36 -3.67
CA ASP A 241 -6.57 5.16 -2.25
C ASP A 241 -5.29 5.22 -1.39
N THR A 242 -4.22 4.55 -1.82
CA THR A 242 -2.88 4.63 -1.20
C THR A 242 -2.38 6.08 -1.13
N ARG A 243 -2.49 6.83 -2.23
CA ARG A 243 -2.10 8.23 -2.27
C ARG A 243 -2.93 9.08 -1.32
N ARG A 244 -4.26 8.96 -1.36
CA ARG A 244 -5.16 9.68 -0.45
C ARG A 244 -4.81 9.39 1.00
N ARG A 245 -4.51 8.15 1.36
CA ARG A 245 -4.11 7.74 2.71
C ARG A 245 -2.76 8.31 3.12
N SER A 246 -1.78 8.33 2.21
CA SER A 246 -0.49 9.00 2.44
C SER A 246 -0.68 10.50 2.67
N GLU A 247 -1.54 11.15 1.89
CA GLU A 247 -1.93 12.55 2.08
C GLU A 247 -2.65 12.74 3.43
N MET A 248 -3.50 11.80 3.85
CA MET A 248 -4.16 11.83 5.15
C MET A 248 -3.19 11.73 6.33
N LEU A 249 -2.04 11.07 6.17
CA LEU A 249 -1.00 11.03 7.21
C LEU A 249 -0.41 12.42 7.51
N GLN A 250 -0.40 13.31 6.51
CA GLN A 250 0.07 14.69 6.65
C GLN A 250 -1.08 15.68 6.91
N ASN A 251 -2.33 15.27 6.64
CA ASN A 251 -3.48 16.14 6.74
C ASN A 251 -3.65 16.71 8.16
N LYS A 252 -3.67 18.04 8.27
CA LYS A 252 -3.78 18.82 9.51
C LYS A 252 -2.61 18.69 10.50
N PHE A 253 -1.55 17.98 10.15
CA PHE A 253 -0.34 17.93 10.97
C PHE A 253 0.73 18.82 10.36
N THR A 254 1.15 19.86 11.07
CA THR A 254 2.13 20.85 10.57
C THR A 254 3.58 20.40 10.73
N GLY A 255 3.81 19.22 11.31
CA GLY A 255 5.13 18.76 11.72
C GLY A 255 5.49 19.14 13.15
N ARG A 256 4.65 19.92 13.85
CA ARG A 256 4.90 20.37 15.24
C ARG A 256 4.22 19.45 16.24
N LEU A 257 5.00 18.94 17.19
CA LEU A 257 4.49 18.01 18.22
C LEU A 257 3.41 18.66 19.11
N LEU A 258 3.56 19.96 19.41
CA LEU A 258 2.69 20.70 20.33
C LEU A 258 1.26 20.96 19.80
N GLU A 259 1.04 20.76 18.50
CA GLU A 259 -0.26 20.92 17.85
C GLU A 259 -1.10 19.64 17.91
N ALA A 260 -0.50 18.52 18.34
CA ALA A 260 -1.22 17.27 18.52
C ALA A 260 -2.24 17.37 19.67
N GLN A 261 -3.38 16.74 19.47
CA GLN A 261 -4.54 16.83 20.35
C GLN A 261 -4.59 15.63 21.30
N CYS A 262 -5.05 15.88 22.52
CA CYS A 262 -5.37 14.87 23.52
C CYS A 262 -6.80 15.08 24.00
N SER A 263 -7.49 13.99 24.36
CA SER A 263 -8.83 14.07 24.95
C SER A 263 -8.82 14.49 26.41
N ALA A 264 -7.70 14.28 27.11
CA ALA A 264 -7.53 14.65 28.52
C ALA A 264 -6.42 15.71 28.64
N ASP A 265 -6.74 16.85 29.26
CA ASP A 265 -5.79 17.94 29.46
C ASP A 265 -4.66 17.56 30.44
N ALA A 266 -4.94 16.68 31.40
CA ALA A 266 -3.93 16.16 32.33
C ALA A 266 -2.83 15.38 31.59
N ASP A 267 -3.21 14.45 30.73
CA ASP A 267 -2.27 13.71 29.87
C ASP A 267 -1.47 14.65 28.99
N ARG A 268 -2.14 15.68 28.43
CA ARG A 268 -1.46 16.70 27.62
C ARG A 268 -0.39 17.44 28.39
N ALA A 269 -0.71 17.91 29.59
CA ALA A 269 0.24 18.60 30.46
C ALA A 269 1.43 17.71 30.82
N SER A 270 1.17 16.46 31.22
CA SER A 270 2.23 15.51 31.58
C SER A 270 3.14 15.15 30.40
N ILE A 271 2.57 14.87 29.22
CA ILE A 271 3.35 14.56 28.01
C ILE A 271 4.18 15.78 27.59
N HIS A 272 3.58 16.97 27.56
CA HIS A 272 4.31 18.18 27.20
C HIS A 272 5.46 18.42 28.17
N HIS A 273 5.22 18.29 29.48
CA HIS A 273 6.24 18.44 30.50
C HIS A 273 7.43 17.51 30.26
N GLU A 274 7.20 16.20 30.08
CA GLU A 274 8.28 15.24 29.81
C GLU A 274 9.04 15.54 28.51
N VAL A 275 8.33 15.92 27.44
CA VAL A 275 8.96 16.28 26.16
C VAL A 275 9.80 17.55 26.30
N PHE A 276 9.33 18.56 27.01
CA PHE A 276 10.10 19.79 27.25
C PHE A 276 11.33 19.56 28.12
N GLU A 277 11.19 18.79 29.20
CA GLU A 277 12.31 18.45 30.09
C GLU A 277 13.40 17.66 29.38
N SER A 278 13.05 16.87 28.35
CA SER A 278 14.03 16.13 27.57
C SER A 278 14.99 17.01 26.76
N GLY A 279 14.60 18.24 26.42
CA GLY A 279 15.35 19.13 25.52
C GLY A 279 15.42 18.66 24.06
N LYS A 280 14.77 17.55 23.69
CA LYS A 280 14.86 16.91 22.37
C LYS A 280 13.72 17.22 21.41
N LEU A 281 12.83 18.16 21.78
CA LEU A 281 11.62 18.47 21.00
C LEU A 281 11.93 18.72 19.52
N HIS A 282 12.90 19.58 19.22
CA HIS A 282 13.24 19.94 17.84
C HIS A 282 13.79 18.75 17.04
N GLU A 283 14.67 17.94 17.63
CA GLU A 283 15.21 16.74 16.98
C GLU A 283 14.10 15.75 16.62
N VAL A 284 13.12 15.61 17.50
CA VAL A 284 11.97 14.72 17.27
C VAL A 284 11.05 15.28 16.19
N GLU A 285 10.81 16.59 16.14
CA GLU A 285 10.07 17.21 15.03
C GLU A 285 10.75 16.91 13.68
N VAL A 286 12.08 17.04 13.61
CA VAL A 286 12.86 16.68 12.41
C VAL A 286 12.73 15.19 12.09
N ALA A 287 12.81 14.32 13.10
CA ALA A 287 12.69 12.88 12.94
C ALA A 287 11.30 12.44 12.45
N VAL A 288 10.22 13.01 13.00
CA VAL A 288 8.84 12.75 12.57
C VAL A 288 8.62 13.25 11.15
N ASN A 289 9.13 14.44 10.81
CA ASN A 289 9.08 14.95 9.43
C ASN A 289 9.87 14.07 8.45
N THR A 290 11.00 13.50 8.89
CA THR A 290 11.77 12.54 8.11
C THR A 290 10.99 11.23 7.92
N LEU A 291 10.36 10.73 8.98
CA LEU A 291 9.52 9.53 8.92
C LEU A 291 8.32 9.72 7.97
N LEU A 292 7.70 10.90 7.97
CA LEU A 292 6.63 11.27 7.04
C LEU A 292 7.08 11.25 5.57
N ARG A 293 8.35 11.55 5.31
CA ARG A 293 8.94 11.58 3.96
C ARG A 293 9.51 10.24 3.52
N VAL A 294 10.06 9.42 4.42
CA VAL A 294 10.82 8.20 4.05
C VAL A 294 10.06 6.91 4.41
N ASN A 295 8.99 7.00 5.21
CA ASN A 295 8.22 5.87 5.75
C ASN A 295 9.06 4.87 6.58
N LEU A 296 10.29 5.25 6.94
CA LEU A 296 11.25 4.46 7.70
C LEU A 296 12.16 5.42 8.46
N LEU A 297 12.42 5.08 9.72
CA LEU A 297 13.39 5.76 10.55
C LEU A 297 14.25 4.68 11.24
N THR A 298 15.55 4.69 10.95
CA THR A 298 16.53 3.86 11.65
C THR A 298 17.62 4.76 12.23
N PRO A 299 18.35 4.30 13.27
CA PRO A 299 19.51 5.04 13.79
C PRO A 299 20.54 5.37 12.71
N GLU A 300 20.74 4.48 11.74
CA GLU A 300 21.64 4.67 10.60
C GLU A 300 21.16 5.78 9.68
N LEU A 301 19.86 5.81 9.37
CA LEU A 301 19.25 6.83 8.52
C LEU A 301 19.32 8.21 9.18
N LEU A 302 19.12 8.26 10.49
CA LEU A 302 19.27 9.50 11.27
C LEU A 302 20.72 10.00 11.25
N ARG A 303 21.70 9.10 11.44
CA ARG A 303 23.12 9.46 11.31
C ARG A 303 23.44 9.95 9.90
N ALA A 304 22.87 9.33 8.87
CA ALA A 304 23.05 9.77 7.49
C ALA A 304 22.42 11.15 7.25
N ALA A 305 21.18 11.38 7.68
CA ALA A 305 20.48 12.67 7.58
C ALA A 305 21.27 13.79 8.27
N ALA A 306 21.83 13.53 9.45
CA ALA A 306 22.66 14.51 10.16
C ALA A 306 23.93 14.90 9.38
N LEU A 307 24.47 14.00 8.54
CA LEU A 307 25.66 14.24 7.73
C LEU A 307 25.35 14.93 6.39
N VAL A 308 24.24 14.55 5.74
CA VAL A 308 23.92 14.98 4.36
C VAL A 308 22.84 16.06 4.28
N GLY A 309 22.17 16.37 5.40
CA GLY A 309 21.01 17.26 5.45
C GLY A 309 19.70 16.54 5.12
N GLU A 310 18.72 17.27 4.58
CA GLU A 310 17.40 16.72 4.29
C GLU A 310 17.46 15.56 3.28
N ILE A 311 16.94 14.40 3.68
CA ILE A 311 16.76 13.24 2.81
C ILE A 311 15.55 13.51 1.89
N GLY A 312 15.68 13.14 0.60
CA GLY A 312 14.62 13.29 -0.39
C GLY A 312 13.30 12.59 0.00
N ASP A 313 12.19 13.11 -0.52
CA ASP A 313 10.85 12.58 -0.24
C ASP A 313 10.59 11.29 -1.05
N ASN A 314 10.49 10.17 -0.33
CA ASN A 314 10.17 8.85 -0.86
C ASN A 314 8.77 8.39 -0.45
N SER A 315 7.94 9.27 0.11
CA SER A 315 6.63 8.91 0.68
C SER A 315 5.68 8.37 -0.37
N THR A 316 5.87 8.79 -1.62
CA THR A 316 5.07 8.40 -2.80
C THR A 316 5.63 7.22 -3.58
N CYS A 317 6.84 6.73 -3.25
CA CYS A 317 7.47 5.65 -3.99
C CYS A 317 6.88 4.30 -3.56
N PRO A 318 6.24 3.52 -4.46
CA PRO A 318 5.84 2.15 -4.15
C PRO A 318 7.09 1.35 -3.83
N ARG A 319 7.23 0.85 -2.59
CA ARG A 319 8.42 0.10 -2.20
C ARG A 319 8.64 -1.09 -3.12
N ALA A 320 9.88 -1.31 -3.53
CA ALA A 320 10.34 -2.63 -3.88
C ALA A 320 10.23 -3.49 -2.61
N THR A 321 9.42 -4.55 -2.66
CA THR A 321 9.33 -5.55 -1.59
C THR A 321 10.73 -6.10 -1.34
N GLY A 322 11.26 -5.85 -0.13
CA GLY A 322 12.50 -6.44 0.37
C GLY A 322 12.23 -7.80 1.01
#